data_AF-A0A3E0N3Y7-F1
#
_entry.id   AF-A0A3E0N3Y7-F1
#
_cell.length_a   1.000
_cell.length_b   1.000
_cell.length_c   1.000
_cell.angle_alpha   90.00
_cell.angle_beta   90.00
_cell.angle_gamma   90.00
#
_symmetry.space_group_name_H-M   'P 1'
#
loop_
_entity.id
_entity.type
_entity.pdbx_description
1 polymer ?
#
loop_
_entity_poly.entity_id
_entity_poly.type
_entity_poly.pdbx_seq_one_letter_code
_entity_poly.pdbx_strand_id
1 'polypeptide(L)'
;LRDDFFPLTCRTCVDYVNTLSDITVGYMGGRGDQWLLVRNQKGQKALDAIRSELSLKAPSTSGKRYAAVKGFIENTRRATGGLPLRRMPQWLRPIVGKIMPLTGPKGLEFARTRLEMKAAESILHLRRAAPKRLRTMVPPHVWKLAEPYGLTPSEDER
;
A
#
# COMPACT_ATOMS: atom_id res chain seq x y z
N LEU A 1 -15.34 12.23 -3.04
CA LEU A 1 -15.96 11.50 -1.91
C LEU A 1 -15.91 12.43 -0.71
N ARG A 2 -16.88 12.33 0.20
CA ARG A 2 -16.81 13.06 1.47
C ARG A 2 -15.63 12.53 2.30
N ASP A 3 -15.14 13.35 3.22
CA ASP A 3 -13.96 13.01 4.05
C ASP A 3 -14.21 11.83 5.00
N ASP A 4 -15.47 11.46 5.21
CA ASP A 4 -15.93 10.32 6.01
C ASP A 4 -16.11 9.03 5.20
N PHE A 5 -15.92 9.04 3.88
CA PHE A 5 -16.16 7.85 3.05
C PHE A 5 -15.23 6.68 3.42
N PHE A 6 -13.96 6.97 3.73
CA PHE A 6 -13.04 5.98 4.28
C PHE A 6 -12.86 6.25 5.77
N PRO A 7 -13.20 5.31 6.66
CA PRO A 7 -13.06 5.53 8.09
C PRO A 7 -11.58 5.62 8.48
N LEU A 8 -11.29 6.33 9.57
CA LEU A 8 -9.93 6.50 10.08
C LEU A 8 -9.23 5.14 10.27
N THR A 9 -9.96 4.15 10.78
CA THR A 9 -9.46 2.78 10.98
C THR A 9 -8.94 2.16 9.69
N CYS A 10 -9.63 2.32 8.56
CA CYS A 10 -9.14 1.86 7.27
C CYS A 10 -7.94 2.66 6.81
N ARG A 11 -7.92 4.00 7.00
CA ARG A 11 -6.80 4.87 6.61
C ARG A 11 -5.53 4.61 7.42
N THR A 12 -5.66 4.16 8.66
CA THR A 12 -4.54 3.88 9.57
C THR A 12 -4.29 2.38 9.78
N CYS A 13 -4.91 1.51 8.99
CA CYS A 13 -4.62 0.07 9.05
C CYS A 13 -3.20 -0.21 8.57
N VAL A 14 -2.44 -0.94 9.39
CA VAL A 14 -1.03 -1.28 9.12
C VAL A 14 -0.85 -2.67 8.51
N ASP A 15 -1.92 -3.46 8.40
CA ASP A 15 -1.86 -4.85 7.95
C ASP A 15 -2.46 -5.05 6.54
N TYR A 16 -1.82 -4.45 5.54
CA TYR A 16 -2.36 -4.41 4.18
C TYR A 16 -2.28 -5.74 3.43
N VAL A 17 -1.46 -6.68 3.92
CA VAL A 17 -1.26 -8.01 3.31
C VAL A 17 -1.72 -9.15 4.24
N ASN A 18 -2.52 -8.84 5.26
CA ASN A 18 -3.06 -9.82 6.20
C ASN A 18 -1.97 -10.76 6.75
N THR A 19 -1.00 -10.17 7.44
CA THR A 19 0.25 -10.81 7.88
C THR A 19 0.04 -12.00 8.80
N LEU A 20 -1.11 -12.07 9.50
CA LEU A 20 -1.46 -13.16 10.41
C LEU A 20 -2.25 -14.30 9.76
N SER A 21 -2.58 -14.21 8.48
CA SER A 21 -3.28 -15.30 7.76
C SER A 21 -2.35 -16.47 7.44
N ASP A 22 -2.90 -17.69 7.35
CA ASP A 22 -2.15 -18.86 6.87
C ASP A 22 -1.79 -18.71 5.38
N ILE A 23 -2.75 -18.18 4.61
CA ILE A 23 -2.63 -17.85 3.18
C ILE A 23 -3.32 -16.51 2.90
N THR A 24 -2.66 -15.64 2.13
CA THR A 24 -3.25 -14.40 1.62
C THR A 24 -3.51 -14.52 0.12
N VAL A 25 -4.73 -14.22 -0.31
CA VAL A 25 -5.12 -14.12 -1.72
C VAL A 25 -5.45 -12.67 -2.06
N GLY A 26 -5.07 -12.20 -3.24
CA GLY A 26 -5.37 -10.84 -3.70
C GLY A 26 -4.87 -10.61 -5.12
N TYR A 27 -4.68 -9.36 -5.53
CA TYR A 27 -4.28 -9.02 -6.90
C TYR A 27 -3.09 -8.05 -6.98
N MET A 28 -2.62 -7.50 -5.85
CA MET A 28 -1.62 -6.43 -5.85
C MET A 28 -0.27 -6.87 -6.45
N GLY A 29 0.15 -8.11 -6.19
CA GLY A 29 1.37 -8.66 -6.77
C GLY A 29 1.18 -9.30 -8.14
N GLY A 30 -0.06 -9.35 -8.64
CA GLY A 30 -0.42 -9.95 -9.92
C GLY A 30 -0.23 -8.99 -11.10
N ARG A 31 -0.38 -9.53 -12.31
CA ARG A 31 -0.40 -8.77 -13.57
C ARG A 31 -1.65 -9.11 -14.40
N GLY A 32 -2.80 -9.07 -13.74
CA GLY A 32 -4.08 -9.55 -14.29
C GLY A 32 -4.56 -10.83 -13.60
N ASP A 33 -3.65 -11.57 -12.97
CA ASP A 33 -3.95 -12.74 -12.15
C ASP A 33 -3.98 -12.39 -10.65
N GLN A 34 -4.43 -13.36 -9.84
CA GLN A 34 -4.29 -13.29 -8.39
C GLN A 34 -2.85 -13.59 -7.95
N TRP A 35 -2.45 -13.04 -6.81
CA TRP A 35 -1.25 -13.48 -6.07
C TRP A 35 -1.65 -14.35 -4.88
N LEU A 36 -0.74 -15.24 -4.48
CA LEU A 36 -0.87 -16.08 -3.29
C LEU A 36 0.36 -15.86 -2.42
N LEU A 37 0.17 -15.59 -1.13
CA LEU A 37 1.23 -15.61 -0.12
C LEU A 37 0.93 -16.72 0.87
N VAL A 38 1.68 -17.81 0.80
CA VAL A 38 1.64 -18.90 1.78
C VAL A 38 2.63 -18.56 2.89
N ARG A 39 2.17 -18.52 4.15
CA ARG A 39 3.00 -18.05 5.27
C ARG A 39 3.50 -19.16 6.19
N ASN A 40 2.80 -20.28 6.22
CA ASN A 40 3.11 -21.39 7.10
C ASN A 40 2.65 -22.73 6.52
N GLN A 41 2.94 -23.82 7.23
CA GLN A 41 2.60 -25.18 6.82
C GLN A 41 1.10 -25.40 6.65
N LYS A 42 0.25 -24.74 7.46
CA LYS A 42 -1.20 -24.87 7.35
C LYS A 42 -1.72 -24.20 6.07
N GLY A 43 -1.18 -23.03 5.72
CA GLY A 43 -1.45 -22.39 4.45
C GLY A 43 -1.00 -23.23 3.25
N GLN A 44 0.15 -23.91 3.38
CA GLN A 44 0.64 -24.81 2.34
C GLN A 44 -0.30 -26.00 2.15
N LYS A 45 -0.75 -26.64 3.24
CA LYS A 45 -1.74 -27.74 3.18
C LYS A 45 -3.04 -27.29 2.50
N ALA A 46 -3.51 -26.06 2.78
CA ALA A 46 -4.69 -25.51 2.13
C ALA A 46 -4.48 -25.31 0.62
N LEU A 47 -3.30 -24.84 0.20
CA LEU A 47 -2.96 -24.71 -1.22
C LEU A 47 -2.85 -26.07 -1.93
N ASP A 48 -2.24 -27.05 -1.27
CA ASP A 48 -2.02 -28.39 -1.83
C ASP A 48 -3.34 -29.12 -2.09
N ALA A 49 -4.36 -28.91 -1.23
CA ALA A 49 -5.68 -29.51 -1.36
C ALA A 49 -6.41 -29.13 -2.65
N ILE A 50 -6.12 -27.96 -3.22
CA ILE A 50 -6.74 -27.46 -4.46
C ILE A 50 -5.73 -27.29 -5.60
N ARG A 51 -4.50 -27.80 -5.44
CA ARG A 51 -3.39 -27.51 -6.35
C ARG A 51 -3.67 -27.93 -7.79
N SER A 52 -4.41 -29.03 -7.99
CA SER A 52 -4.79 -29.54 -9.31
C SER A 52 -5.77 -28.63 -10.05
N GLU A 53 -6.47 -27.74 -9.34
CA GLU A 53 -7.44 -26.80 -9.89
C GLU A 53 -6.79 -25.43 -10.23
N LEU A 54 -5.51 -25.25 -9.94
CA LEU A 54 -4.81 -23.97 -10.07
C LEU A 54 -3.69 -24.01 -11.11
N SER A 55 -3.63 -22.96 -11.93
CA SER A 55 -2.43 -22.65 -12.72
C SER A 55 -1.57 -21.65 -11.96
N LEU A 56 -0.39 -22.09 -11.52
CA LEU A 56 0.54 -21.25 -10.76
C LEU A 56 1.75 -20.85 -11.59
N LYS A 57 2.17 -19.59 -11.44
CA LYS A 57 3.40 -19.06 -12.01
C LYS A 57 4.15 -18.25 -10.97
N ALA A 58 5.47 -18.20 -11.09
CA ALA A 58 6.28 -17.36 -10.23
C ALA A 58 5.89 -15.88 -10.42
N PRO A 59 5.86 -15.08 -9.34
CA PRO A 59 5.55 -13.66 -9.44
C PRO A 59 6.67 -12.93 -10.19
N SER A 60 6.28 -11.92 -10.97
CA SER A 60 7.23 -11.05 -11.68
C SER A 60 7.37 -9.70 -10.99
N THR A 61 8.43 -8.96 -11.33
CA THR A 61 8.73 -7.65 -10.75
C THR A 61 9.31 -6.73 -11.83
N SER A 62 8.87 -5.48 -11.90
CA SER A 62 9.44 -4.49 -12.81
C SER A 62 9.10 -3.05 -12.42
N GLY A 63 9.93 -2.11 -12.87
CA GLY A 63 9.72 -0.67 -12.67
C GLY A 63 10.39 -0.15 -11.40
N LYS A 64 10.14 1.13 -11.08
CA LYS A 64 10.69 1.79 -9.90
C LYS A 64 9.57 2.48 -9.13
N ARG A 65 9.45 2.20 -7.84
CA ARG A 65 8.37 2.73 -7.00
C ARG A 65 8.63 4.11 -6.40
N TYR A 66 9.90 4.47 -6.18
CA TYR A 66 10.28 5.63 -5.37
C TYR A 66 9.55 6.93 -5.73
N ALA A 67 9.58 7.35 -7.00
CA ALA A 67 8.94 8.59 -7.43
C ALA A 67 7.41 8.57 -7.26
N ALA A 68 6.78 7.43 -7.53
CA ALA A 68 5.34 7.26 -7.36
C ALA A 68 4.92 7.35 -5.88
N VAL A 69 5.66 6.68 -4.98
CA VAL A 69 5.41 6.75 -3.54
C VAL A 69 5.66 8.16 -3.01
N LYS A 70 6.77 8.81 -3.39
CA LYS A 70 7.07 10.20 -2.99
C LYS A 70 5.96 11.16 -3.42
N GLY A 71 5.49 11.05 -4.67
CA GLY A 71 4.38 11.86 -5.17
C GLY A 71 3.06 11.62 -4.44
N PHE A 72 2.77 10.37 -4.08
CA PHE A 72 1.61 10.03 -3.24
C PHE A 72 1.71 10.66 -1.85
N ILE A 73 2.87 10.56 -1.18
CA ILE A 73 3.11 11.13 0.15
C ILE A 73 2.85 12.63 0.15
N GLU A 74 3.37 13.35 -0.84
CA GLU A 74 3.17 14.79 -0.96
C GLU A 74 1.69 15.17 -1.16
N ASN A 75 0.98 14.43 -2.01
CA ASN A 75 -0.46 14.62 -2.20
C ASN A 75 -1.25 14.31 -0.92
N THR A 76 -0.87 13.26 -0.18
CA THR A 76 -1.51 12.90 1.09
C THR A 76 -1.25 13.94 2.17
N ARG A 77 -0.04 14.53 2.25
CA ARG A 77 0.25 15.67 3.14
C ARG A 77 -0.66 16.86 2.84
N ARG A 78 -0.82 17.21 1.57
CA ARG A 78 -1.71 18.31 1.15
C ARG A 78 -3.18 18.01 1.49
N ALA A 79 -3.65 16.81 1.20
CA ALA A 79 -5.00 16.37 1.50
C ALA A 79 -5.30 16.41 3.02
N THR A 80 -4.39 15.86 3.83
CA THR A 80 -4.52 15.85 5.30
C THR A 80 -4.37 17.24 5.93
N GLY A 81 -3.63 18.13 5.27
CA GLY A 81 -3.46 19.55 5.65
C GLY A 81 -4.62 20.46 5.25
N GLY A 82 -5.67 19.95 4.58
CA GLY A 82 -6.82 20.75 4.16
C GLY A 82 -6.59 21.59 2.90
N LEU A 83 -5.52 21.34 2.14
CA LEU A 83 -5.23 22.06 0.90
C LEU A 83 -6.04 21.48 -0.27
N PRO A 84 -6.61 22.33 -1.15
CA PRO A 84 -7.37 21.86 -2.30
C PRO A 84 -6.46 21.11 -3.26
N LEU A 85 -6.73 19.82 -3.46
CA LEU A 85 -6.09 19.04 -4.52
C LEU A 85 -6.70 19.44 -5.87
N ARG A 86 -5.92 20.09 -6.73
CA ARG A 86 -6.32 20.30 -8.13
C ARG A 86 -6.47 18.95 -8.80
N ARG A 87 -7.69 18.64 -9.25
CA ARG A 87 -7.96 17.42 -10.02
C ARG A 87 -7.27 17.48 -11.36
N MET A 88 -6.83 16.33 -11.85
CA MET A 88 -6.30 16.19 -13.21
C MET A 88 -7.37 16.63 -14.24
N PRO A 89 -7.02 17.55 -15.17
CA PRO A 89 -7.91 17.98 -16.25
C PRO A 89 -8.43 16.80 -17.06
N GLN A 90 -9.70 16.86 -17.50
CA GLN A 90 -10.36 15.74 -18.18
C GLN A 90 -9.63 15.32 -19.46
N TRP A 91 -9.09 16.28 -20.22
CA TRP A 91 -8.36 16.02 -21.47
C TRP A 91 -7.01 15.31 -21.23
N LEU A 92 -6.41 15.48 -20.05
CA LEU A 92 -5.12 14.87 -19.70
C LEU A 92 -5.28 13.43 -19.19
N ARG A 93 -6.44 13.08 -18.64
CA ARG A 93 -6.74 11.73 -18.13
C ARG A 93 -6.48 10.60 -19.12
N PRO A 94 -6.94 10.63 -20.39
CA PRO A 94 -6.70 9.54 -21.33
C PRO A 94 -5.22 9.36 -21.67
N ILE A 95 -4.44 10.45 -21.69
CA ILE A 95 -3.01 10.42 -21.98
C ILE A 95 -2.27 9.70 -20.84
N VAL A 96 -2.51 10.14 -19.60
CA VAL A 96 -1.91 9.52 -18.41
C VAL A 96 -2.36 8.07 -18.27
N GLY A 97 -3.63 7.77 -18.55
CA GLY A 97 -4.18 6.41 -18.52
C GLY A 97 -3.51 5.44 -19.50
N LYS A 98 -3.00 5.92 -20.64
CA LYS A 98 -2.22 5.11 -21.59
C LYS A 98 -0.75 4.94 -21.16
N ILE A 99 -0.16 5.95 -20.54
CA ILE A 99 1.26 5.95 -20.14
C ILE A 99 1.50 5.16 -18.84
N MET A 100 0.58 5.26 -17.87
CA MET A 100 0.73 4.67 -16.54
C MET A 100 0.89 3.15 -16.55
N PRO A 101 0.13 2.37 -17.35
CA PRO A 101 0.32 0.91 -17.45
C PRO A 101 1.66 0.51 -18.07
N LEU A 102 2.31 1.39 -18.82
CA LEU A 102 3.59 1.09 -19.47
C LEU A 102 4.76 1.39 -18.53
N THR A 103 4.71 2.55 -17.86
CA THR A 103 5.83 3.11 -17.07
C THR A 103 5.74 2.81 -15.58
N GLY A 104 4.56 2.44 -15.08
CA GLY A 104 4.33 2.18 -13.67
C GLY A 104 5.00 0.90 -13.15
N PRO A 105 5.19 0.78 -11.82
CA PRO A 105 5.66 -0.46 -11.20
C PRO A 105 4.64 -1.57 -11.43
N LYS A 106 5.11 -2.82 -11.58
CA LYS A 106 4.26 -3.99 -11.87
C LYS A 106 4.63 -5.20 -11.04
N GLY A 107 3.65 -6.08 -10.85
CA GLY A 107 3.83 -7.31 -10.08
C GLY A 107 4.24 -7.00 -8.64
N LEU A 108 5.26 -7.68 -8.13
CA LEU A 108 5.74 -7.45 -6.75
C LEU A 108 6.17 -6.01 -6.49
N GLU A 109 6.68 -5.31 -7.50
CA GLU A 109 7.07 -3.91 -7.32
C GLU A 109 5.86 -2.99 -7.12
N PHE A 110 4.72 -3.30 -7.74
CA PHE A 110 3.46 -2.61 -7.49
C PHE A 110 2.95 -2.92 -6.07
N ALA A 111 3.01 -4.18 -5.64
CA ALA A 111 2.66 -4.54 -4.27
C ALA A 111 3.50 -3.77 -3.23
N ARG A 112 4.83 -3.69 -3.40
CA ARG A 112 5.72 -2.88 -2.55
C ARG A 112 5.35 -1.39 -2.58
N THR A 113 5.07 -0.85 -3.77
CA THR A 113 4.59 0.52 -3.93
C THR A 113 3.36 0.80 -3.06
N ARG A 114 2.37 -0.11 -3.10
CA ARG A 114 1.13 0.04 -2.33
C ARG A 114 1.35 -0.12 -0.83
N LEU A 115 2.25 -1.02 -0.41
CA LEU A 115 2.62 -1.18 1.00
C LEU A 115 3.27 0.09 1.56
N GLU A 116 4.22 0.68 0.85
CA GLU A 116 4.90 1.91 1.28
C GLU A 116 3.96 3.12 1.26
N MET A 117 3.10 3.24 0.24
CA MET A 117 2.02 4.24 0.22
C MET A 117 1.10 4.08 1.43
N LYS A 118 0.72 2.84 1.76
CA LYS A 118 -0.19 2.56 2.88
C LYS A 118 0.44 2.86 4.24
N ALA A 119 1.73 2.53 4.40
CA ALA A 119 2.50 2.88 5.59
C ALA A 119 2.51 4.40 5.79
N ALA A 120 2.85 5.15 4.74
CA ALA A 120 2.88 6.61 4.80
C ALA A 120 1.49 7.24 5.02
N GLU A 121 0.45 6.72 4.35
CA GLU A 121 -0.94 7.14 4.58
C GLU A 121 -1.33 6.97 6.05
N SER A 122 -1.01 5.82 6.64
CA SER A 122 -1.33 5.52 8.03
C SER A 122 -0.64 6.46 8.99
N ILE A 123 0.65 6.71 8.82
CA ILE A 123 1.43 7.65 9.64
C ILE A 123 0.85 9.07 9.52
N LEU A 124 0.64 9.56 8.31
CA LEU A 124 0.18 10.94 8.08
C LEU A 124 -1.23 11.19 8.62
N HIS A 125 -2.15 10.27 8.38
CA HIS A 125 -3.51 10.39 8.92
C HIS A 125 -3.53 10.27 10.44
N LEU A 126 -2.77 9.35 11.03
CA LEU A 126 -2.74 9.17 12.47
C LEU A 126 -2.10 10.37 13.17
N ARG A 127 -1.03 10.96 12.59
CA ARG A 127 -0.40 12.19 13.10
C ARG A 127 -1.38 13.35 13.17
N ARG A 128 -2.23 13.47 12.15
CA ARG A 128 -3.23 14.54 12.08
C ARG A 128 -4.42 14.30 13.01
N ALA A 129 -4.95 13.08 13.04
CA ALA A 129 -6.23 12.79 13.70
C ALA A 129 -6.09 12.34 15.16
N ALA A 130 -5.02 11.62 15.51
CA ALA A 130 -4.80 11.09 16.85
C ALA A 130 -3.30 10.89 17.16
N PRO A 131 -2.50 11.98 17.24
CA PRO A 131 -1.03 11.90 17.36
C PRO A 131 -0.56 11.05 18.55
N LYS A 132 -1.24 11.15 19.70
CA LYS A 132 -0.93 10.36 20.91
C LYS A 132 -1.01 8.84 20.72
N ARG A 133 -1.67 8.36 19.65
CA ARG A 133 -1.83 6.94 19.37
C ARG A 133 -0.71 6.36 18.49
N LEU A 134 0.17 7.19 17.91
CA LEU A 134 1.23 6.68 17.02
C LEU A 134 2.13 5.66 17.71
N ARG A 135 2.58 5.99 18.93
CA ARG A 135 3.42 5.13 19.76
C ARG A 135 2.88 3.71 19.90
N THR A 136 1.56 3.56 20.00
CA THR A 136 0.93 2.26 20.25
C THR A 136 0.39 1.59 19.00
N MET A 137 0.09 2.35 17.94
CA MET A 137 -0.62 1.83 16.76
C MET A 137 0.26 1.65 15.53
N VAL A 138 1.48 2.22 15.50
CA VAL A 138 2.38 2.12 14.33
C VAL A 138 3.56 1.20 14.68
N PRO A 139 3.54 -0.08 14.22
CA PRO A 139 4.63 -1.00 14.49
C PRO A 139 5.94 -0.61 13.82
N PRO A 140 7.10 -1.10 14.31
CA PRO A 140 8.42 -0.77 13.76
C PRO A 140 8.57 -1.04 12.26
N HIS A 141 7.95 -2.08 11.72
CA HIS A 141 8.05 -2.41 10.29
C HIS A 141 7.39 -1.36 9.39
N VAL A 142 6.37 -0.64 9.88
CA VAL A 142 5.70 0.42 9.12
C VAL A 142 6.62 1.62 8.98
N TRP A 143 7.35 1.98 10.05
CA TRP A 143 8.37 3.02 10.01
C TRP A 143 9.47 2.70 9.00
N LYS A 144 9.98 1.46 8.99
CA LYS A 144 10.99 1.01 8.01
C LYS A 144 10.54 1.17 6.55
N LEU A 145 9.25 0.97 6.26
CA LEU A 145 8.71 1.16 4.91
C LEU A 145 8.66 2.64 4.50
N ALA A 146 8.48 3.54 5.46
CA ALA A 146 8.28 4.97 5.20
C ALA A 146 9.58 5.79 5.33
N GLU A 147 10.58 5.27 6.04
CA GLU A 147 11.89 5.89 6.29
C GLU A 147 12.60 6.37 5.02
N PRO A 148 12.65 5.62 3.89
CA PRO A 148 13.28 6.09 2.65
C PRO A 148 12.69 7.39 2.09
N TYR A 149 11.50 7.77 2.55
CA TYR A 149 10.77 8.98 2.15
C TYR A 149 10.83 10.09 3.20
N GLY A 150 11.67 9.94 4.22
CA GLY A 150 11.84 10.91 5.31
C GLY A 150 10.70 10.91 6.33
N LEU A 151 9.97 9.79 6.46
CA LEU A 151 8.95 9.62 7.50
C LEU A 151 9.51 8.71 8.60
N THR A 152 10.05 9.33 9.64
CA THR A 152 10.59 8.68 10.84
C THR A 152 9.82 9.13 12.09
N PRO A 153 9.78 8.32 13.16
CA PRO A 153 9.12 8.72 14.41
C PRO A 153 9.88 9.85 15.10
N SER A 154 9.16 10.83 15.66
CA SER A 154 9.72 11.77 16.64
C SER A 154 9.90 11.10 18.00
N GLU A 155 10.59 11.77 18.95
CA GLU A 155 10.80 11.24 20.30
C GLU A 155 9.47 10.88 21.00
N ASP A 156 8.43 11.68 20.82
CA ASP A 156 7.10 11.43 21.41
C ASP A 156 6.28 10.32 20.69
N GLU A 157 6.75 9.85 19.54
CA GLU A 157 6.08 8.84 18.70
C GLU A 157 6.71 7.45 18.82
N ARG A 158 7.84 7.33 19.55
CA ARG A 158 8.53 6.06 19.82
C ARG A 158 7.88 5.28 20.95
#